data_AF-J4GVI8-F1
#
_entry.id   AF-J4GVI8-F1
#
_cell.length_a   1.000
_cell.length_b   1.000
_cell.length_c   1.000
_cell.angle_alpha   90.00
_cell.angle_beta   90.00
_cell.angle_gamma   90.00
#
_symmetry.space_group_name_H-M   'P 1'
#
loop_
_entity.id
_entity.type
_entity.pdbx_description
1 polymer ?
#
loop_
_entity_poly.entity_id
_entity_poly.type
_entity_poly.pdbx_seq_one_letter_code
_entity_poly.pdbx_strand_id
1 'polypeptide(L)'
;MSAERLQLWKSIVDHDRHGNLSQELKDKLTYALASFTQEIDFGDDVMRHFKATELSLFDRPEDGKKHARVVIQVDVHRGMMNSRNNLHGGCITYLVDICSSVALSLLGIATGGPVELVSQSINTIFHAGATLGDRLHIINESVSAGSRAVTARVEIWDITHHRLVATGTHIKMTPGVPKTKL
;
A
#
# COMPACT_ATOMS: atom_id res chain seq x y z
N MET A 1 -1.74 -2.60 -19.55
CA MET A 1 -2.78 -2.71 -18.51
C MET A 1 -3.95 -3.53 -19.07
N SER A 2 -4.31 -4.66 -18.45
CA SER A 2 -5.48 -5.45 -18.86
C SER A 2 -6.77 -4.86 -18.28
N ALA A 3 -7.92 -5.11 -18.93
CA ALA A 3 -9.23 -4.70 -18.41
C ALA A 3 -9.52 -5.34 -17.04
N GLU A 4 -9.04 -6.56 -16.82
CA GLU A 4 -9.18 -7.28 -15.55
C GLU A 4 -8.44 -6.60 -14.41
N ARG A 5 -7.20 -6.14 -14.65
CA ARG A 5 -6.42 -5.37 -13.66
C ARG A 5 -7.11 -4.08 -13.27
N LEU A 6 -7.69 -3.38 -14.25
CA LEU A 6 -8.43 -2.14 -13.99
C LEU A 6 -9.67 -2.42 -13.14
N GLN A 7 -10.43 -3.46 -13.48
CA GLN A 7 -11.63 -3.86 -12.73
C GLN A 7 -11.30 -4.32 -11.30
N LEU A 8 -10.20 -5.05 -11.11
CA LEU A 8 -9.73 -5.46 -9.79
C LEU A 8 -9.43 -4.25 -8.91
N TRP A 9 -8.56 -3.36 -9.36
CA TRP A 9 -8.21 -2.16 -8.58
C TRP A 9 -9.40 -1.24 -8.36
N LYS A 10 -10.32 -1.15 -9.33
CA LYS A 10 -11.59 -0.44 -9.14
C LYS A 10 -12.37 -1.02 -7.96
N SER A 11 -12.49 -2.34 -7.88
CA SER A 11 -13.21 -2.99 -6.77
C SER A 11 -12.52 -2.79 -5.41
N ILE A 12 -11.18 -2.76 -5.37
CA ILE A 12 -10.39 -2.48 -4.17
C ILE A 12 -10.60 -1.03 -3.72
N VAL A 13 -10.47 -0.06 -4.63
CA VAL A 13 -10.52 1.38 -4.36
C VAL A 13 -11.95 1.84 -4.04
N ASP A 14 -12.96 1.34 -4.76
CA ASP A 14 -14.37 1.69 -4.52
C ASP A 14 -14.92 1.04 -3.24
N HIS A 15 -14.14 0.20 -2.55
CA HIS A 15 -14.47 -0.27 -1.21
C HIS A 15 -14.33 0.82 -0.15
N ASP A 16 -13.73 1.97 -0.47
CA ASP A 16 -13.56 3.07 0.48
C ASP A 16 -14.92 3.57 1.00
N ARG A 17 -15.07 3.59 2.32
CA ARG A 17 -16.28 4.03 3.03
C ARG A 17 -16.01 5.11 4.08
N HIS A 18 -14.74 5.31 4.44
CA HIS A 18 -14.34 6.19 5.54
C HIS A 18 -13.45 7.34 5.07
N GLY A 19 -12.95 7.27 3.83
CA GLY A 19 -12.11 8.27 3.21
C GLY A 19 -12.83 9.53 2.74
N ASN A 20 -12.05 10.50 2.27
CA ASN A 20 -12.52 11.80 1.78
C ASN A 20 -12.14 12.08 0.31
N LEU A 21 -11.70 11.06 -0.42
CA LEU A 21 -11.33 11.20 -1.84
C LEU A 21 -12.55 11.47 -2.74
N SER A 22 -12.38 12.39 -3.70
CA SER A 22 -13.30 12.54 -4.82
C SER A 22 -13.25 11.33 -5.75
N GLN A 23 -14.32 11.09 -6.51
CA GLN A 23 -14.35 10.01 -7.49
C GLN A 23 -13.24 10.16 -8.55
N GLU A 24 -12.95 11.40 -8.98
CA GLU A 24 -11.88 11.66 -9.94
C GLU A 24 -10.50 11.18 -9.44
N LEU A 25 -10.18 11.41 -8.16
CA LEU A 25 -8.93 10.93 -7.57
C LEU A 25 -8.92 9.40 -7.42
N LYS A 26 -10.06 8.79 -7.08
CA LYS A 26 -10.21 7.33 -7.04
C LYS A 26 -9.98 6.70 -8.42
N ASP A 27 -10.51 7.30 -9.48
CA ASP A 27 -10.35 6.80 -10.84
C ASP A 27 -8.88 6.94 -11.31
N LYS A 28 -8.22 8.06 -11.01
CA LYS A 28 -6.78 8.26 -11.29
C LYS A 28 -5.91 7.25 -10.54
N LEU A 29 -6.19 7.04 -9.25
CA LEU A 29 -5.47 6.06 -8.43
C LEU A 29 -5.65 4.64 -8.97
N THR A 30 -6.89 4.27 -9.31
CA THR A 30 -7.23 2.99 -9.92
C THR A 30 -6.44 2.74 -11.19
N TYR A 31 -6.41 3.72 -12.10
CA TYR A 31 -5.67 3.62 -13.36
C TYR A 31 -4.15 3.46 -13.13
N ALA A 32 -3.58 4.26 -12.23
CA ALA A 32 -2.15 4.19 -11.90
C ALA A 32 -1.77 2.80 -11.34
N LEU A 33 -2.51 2.31 -10.34
CA LEU A 33 -2.24 1.01 -9.71
C LEU A 33 -2.42 -0.16 -10.68
N ALA A 34 -3.43 -0.10 -11.55
CA ALA A 34 -3.63 -1.10 -12.59
C ALA A 34 -2.51 -1.08 -13.65
N SER A 35 -1.86 0.06 -13.86
CA SER A 35 -0.71 0.17 -14.77
C SER A 35 0.59 -0.40 -14.19
N PHE A 36 0.72 -0.44 -12.85
CA PHE A 36 1.93 -0.94 -12.17
C PHE A 36 1.85 -2.41 -11.73
N THR A 37 0.75 -3.09 -12.02
CA THR A 37 0.52 -4.48 -11.56
C THR A 37 0.11 -5.38 -12.71
N GLN A 38 0.63 -6.61 -12.73
CA GLN A 38 0.28 -7.63 -13.69
C GLN A 38 -0.28 -8.86 -12.98
N GLU A 39 -0.97 -9.70 -13.74
CA GLU A 39 -1.47 -10.97 -13.24
C GLU A 39 -0.29 -11.93 -13.06
N ILE A 40 -0.34 -12.77 -12.02
CA ILE A 40 0.71 -13.77 -11.73
C ILE A 40 2.05 -13.14 -11.27
N ASP A 41 2.08 -11.82 -11.07
CA ASP A 41 3.20 -11.15 -10.38
C ASP A 41 3.36 -11.65 -8.94
N PHE A 42 4.54 -11.41 -8.37
CA PHE A 42 4.79 -11.70 -6.97
C PHE A 42 3.75 -11.01 -6.06
N GLY A 43 3.05 -11.81 -5.25
CA GLY A 43 2.03 -11.33 -4.32
C GLY A 43 0.68 -11.00 -4.97
N ASP A 44 0.47 -11.30 -6.26
CA ASP A 44 -0.81 -11.07 -6.93
C ASP A 44 -1.99 -11.77 -6.22
N ASP A 45 -1.78 -13.01 -5.78
CA ASP A 45 -2.74 -13.79 -4.99
C ASP A 45 -3.17 -13.03 -3.71
N VAL A 46 -2.22 -12.42 -3.00
CA VAL A 46 -2.48 -11.67 -1.76
C VAL A 46 -3.26 -10.38 -2.04
N MET A 47 -2.83 -9.62 -3.04
CA MET A 47 -3.38 -8.31 -3.35
C MET A 47 -4.81 -8.38 -3.91
N ARG A 48 -5.19 -9.49 -4.57
CA ARG A 48 -6.57 -9.74 -5.01
C ARG A 48 -7.60 -9.74 -3.89
N HIS A 49 -7.16 -9.95 -2.64
CA HIS A 49 -8.02 -9.97 -1.46
C HIS A 49 -8.08 -8.62 -0.72
N PHE A 50 -7.42 -7.58 -1.24
CA PHE A 50 -7.42 -6.27 -0.60
C PHE A 50 -8.77 -5.57 -0.68
N LYS A 51 -9.02 -4.74 0.34
CA LYS A 51 -10.12 -3.80 0.41
C LYS A 51 -9.60 -2.49 0.96
N ALA A 52 -9.61 -1.41 0.18
CA ALA A 52 -9.26 -0.10 0.71
C ALA A 52 -10.45 0.42 1.52
N THR A 53 -10.36 0.45 2.85
CA THR A 53 -11.47 0.86 3.73
C THR A 53 -11.47 2.35 4.02
N GLU A 54 -10.30 2.98 3.95
CA GLU A 54 -10.11 4.42 4.09
C GLU A 54 -9.10 4.92 3.06
N LEU A 55 -9.51 5.89 2.24
CA LEU A 55 -8.62 6.67 1.38
C LEU A 55 -8.77 8.15 1.74
N SER A 56 -7.77 8.73 2.40
CA SER A 56 -7.85 10.08 2.94
C SER A 56 -6.67 10.95 2.50
N LEU A 57 -6.97 12.21 2.20
CA LEU A 57 -5.98 13.29 2.08
C LEU A 57 -6.22 14.30 3.20
N PHE A 58 -5.14 14.80 3.78
CA PHE A 58 -5.21 15.83 4.82
C PHE A 58 -4.01 16.76 4.72
N ASP A 59 -4.17 17.99 5.20
CA ASP A 59 -3.02 18.88 5.39
C ASP A 59 -2.48 18.66 6.81
N ARG A 60 -1.20 18.29 6.91
CA ARG A 60 -0.57 17.94 8.16
C ARG A 60 -0.39 19.20 9.02
N PRO A 61 -0.87 19.22 10.28
CA PRO A 61 -0.83 20.43 11.11
C PRO A 61 0.57 21.00 11.33
N GLU A 62 1.59 20.15 11.43
CA GLU A 62 2.95 20.55 11.77
C GLU A 62 3.67 21.35 10.67
N ASP A 63 3.33 21.11 9.40
CA ASP A 63 4.00 21.78 8.27
C ASP A 63 3.06 22.28 7.16
N GLY A 64 1.75 22.11 7.32
CA GLY A 64 0.72 22.55 6.39
C GLY A 64 0.76 21.84 5.03
N LYS A 65 1.55 20.78 4.88
CA LYS A 65 1.69 20.06 3.60
C LYS A 65 0.60 19.02 3.46
N LYS A 66 0.26 18.68 2.22
CA LYS A 66 -0.68 17.60 1.92
C LYS A 66 -0.03 16.23 2.21
N HIS A 67 -0.78 15.36 2.86
CA HIS A 67 -0.43 13.99 3.20
C HIS A 67 -1.57 13.04 2.84
N ALA A 68 -1.24 11.75 2.73
CA ALA A 68 -2.18 10.69 2.44
C ALA A 68 -2.20 9.68 3.58
N ARG A 69 -3.40 9.21 3.90
CA ARG A 69 -3.65 8.07 4.79
C ARG A 69 -4.48 7.04 4.02
N VAL A 70 -4.00 5.80 4.01
CA VAL A 70 -4.65 4.68 3.33
C VAL A 70 -4.74 3.51 4.30
N VAL A 71 -5.95 3.01 4.52
CA VAL A 71 -6.18 1.78 5.29
C VAL A 71 -6.63 0.68 4.35
N ILE A 72 -5.88 -0.42 4.34
CA ILE A 72 -6.19 -1.62 3.56
C ILE A 72 -6.52 -2.75 4.52
N GLN A 73 -7.63 -3.42 4.26
CA GLN A 73 -8.03 -4.63 4.95
C GLN A 73 -7.73 -5.86 4.08
N VAL A 74 -7.26 -6.93 4.72
CA VAL A 74 -7.09 -8.26 4.10
C VAL A 74 -7.28 -9.34 5.16
N ASP A 75 -7.96 -10.43 4.80
CA ASP A 75 -8.08 -11.62 5.66
C ASP A 75 -6.91 -12.57 5.35
N VAL A 76 -6.20 -13.05 6.37
CA VAL A 76 -5.04 -13.94 6.22
C VAL A 76 -5.49 -15.27 5.61
N HIS A 77 -4.97 -15.60 4.42
CA HIS A 77 -5.28 -16.86 3.72
C HIS A 77 -4.05 -17.75 3.58
N ARG A 78 -4.26 -18.98 3.10
CA ARG A 78 -3.24 -20.04 3.05
C ARG A 78 -1.98 -19.63 2.28
N GLY A 79 -2.11 -18.83 1.23
CA GLY A 79 -0.99 -18.34 0.42
C GLY A 79 -0.03 -17.40 1.16
N MET A 80 -0.44 -16.87 2.32
CA MET A 80 0.35 -15.93 3.13
C MET A 80 1.16 -16.62 4.23
N MET A 81 1.00 -17.92 4.42
CA MET A 81 1.49 -18.64 5.61
C MET A 81 2.93 -19.13 5.46
N ASN A 82 3.66 -19.17 6.57
CA ASN A 82 4.94 -19.88 6.69
C ASN A 82 4.73 -21.34 7.13
N SER A 83 5.83 -22.10 7.23
CA SER A 83 5.85 -23.50 7.66
C SER A 83 5.41 -23.73 9.11
N ARG A 84 5.23 -22.67 9.90
CA ARG A 84 4.77 -22.71 11.30
C ARG A 84 3.32 -22.22 11.45
N ASN A 85 2.53 -22.20 10.38
CA ASN A 85 1.15 -21.73 10.38
C ASN A 85 0.97 -20.33 10.98
N ASN A 86 1.95 -19.44 10.77
CA ASN A 86 1.83 -18.01 10.99
C ASN A 86 2.00 -17.26 9.68
N LEU A 87 1.49 -16.03 9.62
CA LEU A 87 1.73 -15.10 8.54
C LEU A 87 3.24 -14.97 8.29
N HIS A 88 3.65 -15.21 7.04
CA HIS A 88 5.06 -15.26 6.67
C HIS A 88 5.70 -13.88 6.79
N GLY A 89 6.90 -13.79 7.38
CA GLY A 89 7.60 -12.51 7.57
C GLY A 89 7.83 -11.76 6.24
N GLY A 90 8.20 -12.48 5.18
CA GLY A 90 8.27 -11.92 3.83
C GLY A 90 6.93 -11.43 3.26
N CYS A 91 5.80 -12.06 3.65
CA CYS A 91 4.47 -11.57 3.27
C CYS A 91 4.14 -10.29 4.03
N ILE A 92 4.48 -10.20 5.33
CA ILE A 92 4.35 -8.96 6.11
C ILE A 92 5.16 -7.83 5.47
N THR A 93 6.42 -8.08 5.09
CA THR A 93 7.24 -7.06 4.41
C THR A 93 6.69 -6.69 3.04
N TYR A 94 6.13 -7.65 2.29
CA TYR A 94 5.39 -7.37 1.05
C TYR A 94 4.16 -6.47 1.30
N LEU A 95 3.39 -6.72 2.36
CA LEU A 95 2.25 -5.86 2.74
C LEU A 95 2.72 -4.44 3.05
N VAL A 96 3.84 -4.27 3.77
CA VAL A 96 4.47 -2.96 3.99
C VAL A 96 4.83 -2.30 2.66
N ASP A 97 5.44 -3.03 1.71
CA ASP A 97 5.82 -2.51 0.40
C ASP A 97 4.62 -2.02 -0.42
N ILE A 98 3.67 -2.91 -0.71
CA ILE A 98 2.57 -2.61 -1.64
C ILE A 98 1.56 -1.63 -1.05
N CYS A 99 1.20 -1.76 0.23
CA CYS A 99 0.16 -0.92 0.83
C CYS A 99 0.66 0.52 1.03
N SER A 100 1.92 0.70 1.42
CA SER A 100 2.51 2.04 1.49
C SER A 100 2.70 2.65 0.11
N SER A 101 2.97 1.84 -0.91
CA SER A 101 3.03 2.31 -2.30
C SER A 101 1.70 2.91 -2.75
N VAL A 102 0.56 2.33 -2.37
CA VAL A 102 -0.77 2.90 -2.64
C VAL A 102 -0.91 4.30 -2.01
N ALA A 103 -0.51 4.47 -0.75
CA ALA A 103 -0.57 5.77 -0.07
C ALA A 103 0.33 6.82 -0.74
N LEU A 104 1.53 6.43 -1.16
CA LEU A 104 2.48 7.33 -1.82
C LEU A 104 2.04 7.71 -3.23
N SER A 105 1.49 6.76 -4.01
CA SER A 105 0.90 7.04 -5.32
C SER A 105 -0.30 7.97 -5.21
N LEU A 106 -1.17 7.77 -4.21
CA LEU A 106 -2.28 8.68 -3.93
C LEU A 106 -1.78 10.12 -3.67
N LEU A 107 -0.76 10.27 -2.80
CA LEU A 107 -0.19 11.58 -2.54
C LEU A 107 0.40 12.23 -3.79
N GLY A 108 1.13 11.46 -4.60
CA GLY A 108 1.70 11.93 -5.87
C GLY A 108 0.60 12.44 -6.82
N ILE A 109 -0.46 11.66 -7.01
CA ILE A 109 -1.62 12.06 -7.85
C ILE A 109 -2.27 13.34 -7.33
N ALA A 110 -2.50 13.44 -6.03
CA ALA A 110 -3.17 14.58 -5.41
C ALA A 110 -2.36 15.89 -5.45
N THR A 111 -1.04 15.79 -5.57
CA THR A 111 -0.13 16.95 -5.51
C THR A 111 0.58 17.23 -6.83
N GLY A 112 0.34 16.42 -7.88
CA GLY A 112 1.12 16.47 -9.11
C GLY A 112 2.58 16.04 -8.94
N GLY A 113 2.88 15.30 -7.85
CA GLY A 113 4.18 14.75 -7.55
C GLY A 113 4.46 13.41 -8.25
N PRO A 114 5.61 12.78 -7.94
CA PRO A 114 5.98 11.49 -8.52
C PRO A 114 4.99 10.37 -8.15
N VAL A 115 4.55 9.61 -9.15
CA VAL A 115 3.66 8.44 -8.98
C VAL A 115 4.40 7.14 -9.30
N GLU A 116 5.28 7.17 -10.30
CA GLU A 116 6.19 6.07 -10.65
C GLU A 116 7.39 6.04 -9.70
N LEU A 117 7.29 5.16 -8.71
CA LEU A 117 8.21 5.09 -7.58
C LEU A 117 8.71 3.66 -7.39
N VAL A 118 10.02 3.52 -7.18
CA VAL A 118 10.67 2.25 -6.83
C VAL A 118 11.11 2.25 -5.38
N SER A 119 11.09 1.07 -4.76
CA SER A 119 11.46 0.89 -3.36
C SER A 119 12.97 1.10 -3.17
N GLN A 120 13.35 2.06 -2.33
CA GLN A 120 14.75 2.34 -1.98
C GLN A 120 15.14 1.59 -0.70
N SER A 121 14.29 1.66 0.33
CA SER A 121 14.54 1.03 1.62
C SER A 121 13.21 0.66 2.28
N ILE A 122 13.14 -0.55 2.81
CA ILE A 122 12.03 -1.05 3.61
C ILE A 122 12.59 -1.55 4.92
N ASN A 123 12.07 -1.03 6.03
CA ASN A 123 12.36 -1.52 7.37
C ASN A 123 11.06 -2.04 7.98
N THR A 124 11.10 -3.22 8.60
CA THR A 124 9.95 -3.87 9.23
C THR A 124 10.35 -4.40 10.59
N ILE A 125 9.56 -4.07 11.62
CA ILE A 125 9.68 -4.59 12.98
C ILE A 125 8.49 -5.51 13.22
N PHE A 126 8.75 -6.74 13.65
CA PHE A 126 7.74 -7.76 13.93
C PHE A 126 7.44 -7.78 15.43
N HIS A 127 6.16 -7.60 15.78
CA HIS A 127 5.70 -7.49 17.17
C HIS A 127 4.91 -8.70 17.61
N ALA A 128 4.04 -9.23 16.75
CA ALA A 128 3.21 -10.40 17.03
C ALA A 128 2.97 -11.23 15.77
N GLY A 129 2.53 -12.48 15.94
CA GLY A 129 2.06 -13.32 14.84
C GLY A 129 0.62 -12.99 14.43
N ALA A 130 0.23 -13.44 13.24
CA ALA A 130 -1.16 -13.53 12.78
C ALA A 130 -1.34 -14.91 12.13
N THR A 131 -2.53 -15.49 12.21
CA THR A 131 -2.84 -16.86 11.79
C THR A 131 -3.93 -16.88 10.72
N LEU A 132 -4.16 -18.05 10.14
CA LEU A 132 -5.16 -18.23 9.08
C LEU A 132 -6.55 -17.75 9.54
N GLY A 133 -7.17 -16.87 8.76
CA GLY A 133 -8.47 -16.28 9.06
C GLY A 133 -8.43 -14.98 9.87
N ASP A 134 -7.26 -14.58 10.42
CA ASP A 134 -7.13 -13.30 11.10
C ASP A 134 -7.36 -12.15 10.11
N ARG A 135 -8.05 -11.11 10.56
CA ARG A 135 -8.32 -9.93 9.75
C ARG A 135 -7.30 -8.85 10.05
N LEU A 136 -6.57 -8.43 9.02
CA LEU A 136 -5.57 -7.39 9.14
C LEU A 136 -6.15 -6.03 8.72
N HIS A 137 -5.81 -5.00 9.50
CA HIS A 137 -5.90 -3.59 9.11
C HIS A 137 -4.48 -3.04 8.93
N ILE A 138 -4.16 -2.65 7.71
CA ILE A 138 -2.85 -2.13 7.31
C ILE A 138 -3.01 -0.63 7.13
N ILE A 139 -2.52 0.14 8.09
CA ILE A 139 -2.61 1.60 8.13
C ILE A 139 -1.33 2.16 7.53
N ASN A 140 -1.46 2.95 6.47
CA ASN A 140 -0.34 3.53 5.74
C ASN A 140 -0.48 5.05 5.75
N GLU A 141 0.55 5.75 6.17
CA GLU A 141 0.56 7.22 6.17
C GLU A 141 1.83 7.76 5.56
N SER A 142 1.71 8.75 4.68
CA SER A 142 2.87 9.46 4.18
C SER A 142 3.51 10.28 5.30
N VAL A 143 4.84 10.21 5.41
CA VAL A 143 5.65 10.92 6.41
C VAL A 143 6.36 12.11 5.78
N SER A 144 6.86 11.95 4.56
CA SER A 144 7.52 13.02 3.82
C SER A 144 7.30 12.84 2.32
N ALA A 145 7.16 13.96 1.61
CA ALA A 145 7.08 14.00 0.17
C ALA A 145 8.07 15.04 -0.36
N GLY A 146 9.23 14.57 -0.81
CA GLY A 146 10.26 15.40 -1.44
C GLY A 146 10.41 15.07 -2.93
N SER A 147 11.15 15.91 -3.65
CA SER A 147 11.39 15.72 -5.09
C SER A 147 12.28 14.52 -5.43
N ARG A 148 13.03 13.99 -4.47
CA ARG A 148 13.96 12.86 -4.68
C ARG A 148 13.48 11.55 -4.04
N ALA A 149 12.81 11.68 -2.90
CA ALA A 149 12.35 10.54 -2.13
C ALA A 149 11.05 10.90 -1.39
N VAL A 150 10.22 9.89 -1.23
CA VAL A 150 8.99 9.95 -0.46
C VAL A 150 9.02 8.82 0.57
N THR A 151 8.39 9.04 1.72
CA THR A 151 8.42 8.08 2.82
C THR A 151 7.02 7.86 3.36
N ALA A 152 6.71 6.62 3.70
CA ALA A 152 5.50 6.24 4.41
C ALA A 152 5.83 5.39 5.65
N ARG A 153 4.99 5.53 6.67
CA ARG A 153 4.95 4.64 7.85
C ARG A 153 3.77 3.67 7.70
N VAL A 154 3.95 2.47 8.20
CA VAL A 154 2.96 1.39 8.14
C VAL A 154 2.77 0.78 9.51
N GLU A 155 1.52 0.53 9.87
CA GLU A 155 1.15 -0.33 11.01
C GLU A 155 0.24 -1.44 10.51
N ILE A 156 0.53 -2.68 10.87
CA ILE A 156 -0.28 -3.85 10.55
C ILE A 156 -0.90 -4.34 11.85
N TRP A 157 -2.21 -4.19 11.97
CA TRP A 157 -3.00 -4.59 13.11
C TRP A 157 -3.79 -5.86 12.79
N ASP A 158 -3.71 -6.86 13.66
CA ASP A 158 -4.69 -7.96 13.69
C ASP A 158 -5.88 -7.47 14.52
N ILE A 159 -7.00 -7.20 13.83
CA ILE A 159 -8.22 -6.70 14.47
C ILE A 159 -9.14 -7.82 14.94
N THR A 160 -8.84 -9.08 14.61
CA THR A 160 -9.52 -10.24 15.21
C THR A 160 -9.08 -10.41 16.65
N HIS A 161 -7.77 -10.24 16.93
CA HIS A 161 -7.18 -10.42 18.26
C HIS A 161 -6.69 -9.12 18.91
N HIS A 162 -6.96 -7.96 18.31
CA HIS A 162 -6.62 -6.63 18.82
C HIS A 162 -5.14 -6.45 19.20
N ARG A 163 -4.24 -6.79 18.28
CA ARG A 163 -2.78 -6.68 18.50
C ARG A 163 -2.05 -6.09 17.30
N LEU A 164 -0.96 -5.40 17.59
CA LEU A 164 -0.04 -4.89 16.57
C LEU A 164 0.84 -6.06 16.09
N VAL A 165 0.72 -6.43 14.81
CA VAL A 165 1.47 -7.52 14.17
C VAL A 165 2.85 -7.03 13.77
N ALA A 166 2.92 -5.90 13.08
CA ALA A 166 4.16 -5.33 12.60
C ALA A 166 4.06 -3.81 12.40
N THR A 167 5.21 -3.14 12.44
CA THR A 167 5.35 -1.75 12.00
C THR A 167 6.40 -1.68 10.91
N GLY A 168 6.28 -0.72 10.00
CA GLY A 168 7.25 -0.54 8.93
C GLY A 168 7.45 0.91 8.52
N THR A 169 8.59 1.15 7.87
CA THR A 169 8.87 2.40 7.14
C THR A 169 9.32 2.04 5.74
N HIS A 170 8.77 2.72 4.74
CA HIS A 170 9.11 2.51 3.35
C HIS A 170 9.53 3.84 2.71
N ILE A 171 10.76 3.89 2.19
CA ILE A 171 11.27 5.00 1.39
C ILE A 171 11.25 4.58 -0.07
N LYS A 172 10.61 5.39 -0.91
CA LYS A 172 10.61 5.22 -2.37
C LYS A 172 11.22 6.42 -3.06
N MET A 173 11.71 6.21 -4.27
CA MET A 173 12.31 7.23 -5.11
C MET A 173 11.89 7.06 -6.57
N THR A 174 12.02 8.12 -7.36
CA THR A 174 11.85 8.02 -8.82
C THR A 174 13.01 7.21 -9.40
N PRO A 175 12.75 6.22 -10.28
CA PRO A 175 13.82 5.48 -10.94
C PRO A 175 14.66 6.40 -11.83
N GLY A 176 15.95 6.11 -11.96
CA GLY A 176 16.81 6.81 -12.92
C GLY A 176 16.44 6.45 -14.37
N VAL A 177 16.71 7.36 -15.31
CA VAL A 177 16.53 7.07 -16.74
C VAL A 177 17.44 5.90 -17.13
N PRO A 178 16.92 4.82 -17.75
CA PRO A 178 17.75 3.71 -18.21
C PRO A 178 18.83 4.22 -19.15
N LYS A 179 20.10 3.89 -18.87
CA LYS A 179 21.18 4.17 -19.82
C LYS A 179 21.00 3.22 -21.01
N THR A 180 20.74 3.76 -22.20
CA THR A 180 20.73 2.99 -23.44
C THR A 180 22.06 2.26 -23.57
N LYS A 181 22.05 0.93 -23.65
CA LYS A 181 23.23 0.18 -24.05
C LYS A 181 23.48 0.53 -25.52
N LEU A 182 24.56 1.26 -25.78
CA LEU A 182 25.16 1.39 -27.11
C LEU A 182 25.67 0.03 -27.58
#